data_AF-A0A1Z1MRU3-F1
#
_entry.id   AF-A0A1Z1MRU3-F1
#
_cell.length_a   1.000
_cell.length_b   1.000
_cell.length_c   1.000
_cell.angle_alpha   90.00
_cell.angle_beta   90.00
_cell.angle_gamma   90.00
#
_symmetry.space_group_name_H-M   'P 1'
#
loop_
_entity.id
_entity.type
_entity.pdbx_description
1 polymer ?
#
loop_
_entity_poly.entity_id
_entity_poly.type
_entity_poly.pdbx_seq_one_letter_code
_entity_poly.pdbx_strand_id
1 'polypeptide(L)' 'MKTSSNLTRKRKNGFLSRMKTHKGKKVIASRRKKKRNKLTTL' A
#
# COMPACT_ATOMS: atom_id res chain seq x y z
N MET A 1 -4.90 -15.80 -12.35
CA MET A 1 -4.26 -15.45 -11.05
C MET A 1 -5.16 -15.99 -9.96
N LYS A 2 -4.70 -16.93 -9.10
CA LYS A 2 -5.52 -17.45 -7.98
C LYS A 2 -6.12 -16.26 -7.23
N THR A 3 -7.43 -16.29 -7.00
CA THR A 3 -8.19 -15.17 -6.42
C THR A 3 -7.66 -14.84 -5.03
N SER A 4 -6.85 -13.80 -4.93
CA SER A 4 -6.37 -13.32 -3.62
C SER A 4 -7.56 -12.72 -2.88
N SER A 5 -7.86 -13.23 -1.69
CA SER A 5 -8.95 -12.72 -0.87
C SER A 5 -8.74 -11.24 -0.52
N ASN A 6 -9.82 -10.50 -0.30
CA ASN A 6 -9.74 -9.08 0.09
C ASN A 6 -8.91 -8.88 1.38
N LEU A 7 -8.94 -9.85 2.29
CA LEU A 7 -8.11 -9.85 3.50
C LEU A 7 -6.62 -9.91 3.17
N THR A 8 -6.20 -10.82 2.28
CA THR A 8 -4.78 -10.93 1.88
C THR A 8 -4.29 -9.65 1.18
N ARG A 9 -5.14 -9.00 0.38
CA ARG A 9 -4.84 -7.71 -0.25
C ARG A 9 -4.61 -6.60 0.77
N LYS A 10 -5.46 -6.50 1.79
CA LYS A 10 -5.31 -5.52 2.88
C LYS A 10 -4.02 -5.74 3.69
N ARG A 11 -3.71 -7.00 4.02
CA ARG A 11 -2.48 -7.34 4.78
C ARG A 11 -1.21 -7.05 4.00
N LYS A 12 -1.16 -7.37 2.70
CA LYS A 12 0.04 -7.16 1.86
C LYS A 12 0.22 -5.70 1.42
N ASN A 13 -0.86 -5.06 0.97
CA ASN A 13 -0.77 -3.78 0.25
C ASN A 13 -1.47 -2.61 0.95
N GLY A 14 -2.19 -2.85 2.04
CA GLY A 14 -2.95 -1.82 2.75
C GLY A 14 -2.09 -0.75 3.40
N PHE A 15 -2.70 0.39 3.69
CA PHE A 15 -2.01 1.57 4.18
C PHE A 15 -1.26 1.32 5.49
N LEU A 16 -1.92 0.68 6.46
CA LEU A 16 -1.29 0.34 7.74
C LEU A 16 -0.07 -0.57 7.57
N SER A 17 -0.12 -1.53 6.63
CA SER A 17 1.02 -2.39 6.32
C SER A 17 2.22 -1.60 5.78
N ARG A 18 1.96 -0.59 4.94
CA ARG A 18 3.00 0.32 4.44
C ARG A 18 3.57 1.21 5.55
N MET A 19 2.74 1.70 6.46
CA MET A 19 3.20 2.59 7.53
C MET A 19 4.02 1.90 8.62
N LYS A 20 3.90 0.57 8.77
CA LYS A 20 4.68 -0.21 9.76
C LYS A 20 6.18 -0.21 9.50
N THR A 21 6.62 -0.18 8.24
CA THR A 21 8.04 -0.32 7.88
C THR A 21 8.62 0.96 7.32
N HIS A 22 9.91 1.21 7.55
CA HIS A 22 10.60 2.38 7.01
C HIS A 22 10.54 2.43 5.46
N LYS A 23 10.74 1.27 4.80
CA LYS A 23 10.61 1.15 3.34
C LYS A 23 9.18 1.44 2.86
N GLY A 24 8.16 0.96 3.56
CA GLY A 24 6.77 1.23 3.21
C GLY A 24 6.38 2.71 3.37
N LYS A 25 6.88 3.40 4.39
CA LYS A 25 6.73 4.86 4.54
C LYS A 25 7.34 5.61 3.35
N LYS A 26 8.52 5.21 2.87
CA LYS A 26 9.16 5.79 1.67
C LYS A 26 8.28 5.62 0.42
N VAL A 27 7.64 4.47 0.24
CA VAL A 27 6.70 4.25 -0.87
C VAL A 27 5.52 5.23 -0.79
N ILE A 28 4.92 5.39 0.39
CA ILE A 28 3.80 6.34 0.57
C ILE A 28 4.26 7.78 0.31
N ALA A 29 5.44 8.18 0.81
CA ALA A 29 6.00 9.50 0.55
C ALA A 29 6.24 9.76 -0.94
N SER A 30 6.79 8.79 -1.67
CA SER A 30 6.97 8.87 -3.13
C SER A 30 5.64 9.02 -3.87
N ARG A 31 4.61 8.26 -3.47
CA ARG A 31 3.27 8.36 -4.08
C ARG A 31 2.59 9.70 -3.80
N ARG A 32 2.77 10.25 -2.60
CA ARG A 32 2.31 11.61 -2.23
C ARG A 32 3.02 12.67 -3.07
N LYS A 33 4.35 12.59 -3.20
CA LYS A 33 5.14 13.50 -4.05
C LYS A 33 4.67 13.48 -5.51
N LYS A 34 4.34 12.30 -6.04
CA LYS A 34 3.77 12.11 -7.38
C LYS A 34 2.28 12.49 -7.49
N LYS A 35 1.62 12.90 -6.39
CA LYS A 35 0.20 13.25 -6.34
C LYS A 35 -0.72 12.15 -6.89
N ARG A 36 -0.43 10.89 -6.56
CA ARG A 36 -1.29 9.76 -6.97
C ARG A 36 -2.65 9.86 -6.28
N ASN A 37 -3.75 9.76 -7.04
CA ASN A 37 -5.13 9.73 -6.51
C ASN A 37 -5.34 8.65 -5.44
N LYS A 38 -4.64 7.50 -5.58
CA LYS A 38 -4.63 6.43 -4.57
C LYS A 38 -3.22 6.14 -4.08
N LEU A 39 -3.03 6.13 -2.77
CA LEU A 39 -1.73 5.81 -2.14
C LEU A 39 -1.50 4.31 -1.96
N THR A 40 -2.55 3.49 -2.03
CA THR A 40 -2.47 2.03 -1.97
C THR A 40 -3.33 1.38 -3.05
N THR A 41 -3.22 0.07 -3.21
CA THR A 41 -3.97 -0.72 -4.20
C THR A 41 -5.31 -1.24 -3.67
N LEU A 42 -5.79 -0.68 -2.55
CA LEU A 42 -7.16 -0.84 -2.07
C LEU A 42 -8.03 0.26 -2.68
#